data_AF-A0A498IXR9-F1
#
_entry.id   AF-A0A498IXR9-F1
#
_cell.length_a   1.000
_cell.length_b   1.000
_cell.length_c   1.000
_cell.angle_alpha   90.00
_cell.angle_beta   90.00
_cell.angle_gamma   90.00
#
_symmetry.space_group_name_H-M   'P 1'
#
loop_
_entity.id
_entity.type
_entity.pdbx_description
1 polymer ?
#
loop_
_entity_poly.entity_id
_entity_poly.type
_entity_poly.pdbx_seq_one_letter_code
_entity_poly.pdbx_strand_id
1 'polypeptide(L)'
;MIDSGFFKLERERPAFSVSGDSMYYVKDQRHLDYPYSKANQVIAKNLKDHWYRLVMEALRQGNAGIVEYAYQRTKNFERLSFLYLAGYKATTQGKFADALRLLLGILHTIPVIVVDSRREVDEVKELIIIVKEYVLGLKMEIKRKELKGDPVRQQEPAAYFTHCNLQMPHLRLALLNAMSVCYKAGNLNTAANFARRLLETNPTIENHAKTARQILQAAEKNMTDATQLNYDFRNPFVVCGATYVPIYRGQKDVSCPYCSSRFVQDQEGKFCTVFDLSVVGSDASGLLCSPT
;
A
#
# COMPACT_ATOMS: atom_id res chain seq x y z
N MET A 1 -8.80 -38.31 -60.26
CA MET A 1 -7.63 -37.62 -59.69
C MET A 1 -7.90 -36.13 -59.83
N ILE A 2 -8.19 -35.51 -58.68
CA ILE A 2 -8.37 -34.10 -58.28
C ILE A 2 -9.44 -34.23 -57.20
N ASP A 3 -9.02 -34.25 -55.94
CA ASP A 3 -9.93 -34.14 -54.82
C ASP A 3 -9.49 -32.99 -53.91
N SER A 4 -10.49 -32.21 -53.57
CA SER A 4 -10.54 -30.98 -52.79
C SER A 4 -9.89 -31.12 -51.41
N GLY A 5 -8.75 -30.46 -51.20
CA GLY A 5 -8.09 -30.32 -49.89
C GLY A 5 -8.57 -29.09 -49.11
N PHE A 6 -9.88 -28.93 -48.94
CA PHE A 6 -10.48 -27.97 -48.00
C PHE A 6 -10.80 -28.73 -46.69
N PHE A 7 -10.39 -28.14 -45.56
CA PHE A 7 -10.71 -28.52 -44.17
C PHE A 7 -10.14 -29.81 -43.55
N LYS A 8 -9.16 -29.63 -42.64
CA LYS A 8 -9.16 -30.27 -41.30
C LYS A 8 -8.17 -29.55 -40.37
N LEU A 9 -8.52 -28.34 -39.95
CA LEU A 9 -7.80 -27.60 -38.89
C LEU A 9 -8.83 -26.75 -38.13
N GLU A 10 -9.80 -27.44 -37.53
CA GLU A 10 -11.01 -26.82 -37.01
C GLU A 10 -11.44 -27.32 -35.63
N ARG A 11 -10.54 -27.88 -34.82
CA ARG A 11 -10.93 -28.35 -33.47
C ARG A 11 -10.15 -27.88 -32.27
N GLU A 12 -9.18 -26.99 -32.43
CA GLU A 12 -8.66 -26.18 -31.32
C GLU A 12 -7.75 -25.13 -31.96
N ARG A 13 -8.32 -24.01 -32.41
CA ARG A 13 -7.49 -22.86 -32.76
C ARG A 13 -7.10 -22.20 -31.44
N PRO A 14 -5.82 -22.20 -31.04
CA PRO A 14 -5.40 -21.49 -29.84
C PRO A 14 -5.69 -20.00 -30.02
N ALA A 15 -5.95 -19.29 -28.92
CA ALA A 15 -6.09 -17.84 -28.97
C ALA A 15 -4.80 -17.25 -29.59
N PHE A 16 -4.98 -16.41 -30.60
CA PHE A 16 -3.88 -15.81 -31.35
C PHE A 16 -4.10 -14.31 -31.50
N SER A 17 -3.00 -13.56 -31.61
CA SER A 17 -2.99 -12.14 -31.93
C SER A 17 -2.01 -11.90 -33.07
N VAL A 18 -2.32 -10.98 -33.98
CA VAL A 18 -1.44 -10.61 -35.09
C VAL A 18 -0.93 -9.19 -34.86
N SER A 19 0.36 -8.96 -35.09
CA SER A 19 0.98 -7.64 -35.03
C SER A 19 2.02 -7.52 -36.15
N GLY A 20 1.79 -6.60 -37.10
CA GLY A 20 2.57 -6.55 -38.34
C GLY A 20 2.48 -7.87 -39.11
N ASP A 21 3.61 -8.38 -39.60
CA ASP A 21 3.73 -9.65 -40.33
C ASP A 21 3.89 -10.89 -39.42
N SER A 22 3.63 -10.74 -38.11
CA SER A 22 3.83 -11.80 -37.12
C SER A 22 2.53 -12.23 -36.46
N MET A 23 2.31 -13.55 -36.35
CA MET A 23 1.19 -14.18 -35.65
C MET A 23 1.68 -14.84 -34.37
N TYR A 24 1.09 -14.45 -33.24
CA TYR A 24 1.40 -14.96 -31.91
C TYR A 24 0.29 -15.88 -31.44
N TYR A 25 0.61 -17.10 -31.05
CA TYR A 25 -0.32 -18.05 -30.46
C TYR A 25 0.39 -18.91 -29.41
N VAL A 26 -0.35 -19.44 -28.43
CA VAL A 26 0.22 -20.31 -27.40
C VAL A 26 -0.18 -21.76 -27.68
N LYS A 27 0.80 -22.66 -27.80
CA LYS A 27 0.58 -24.10 -27.89
C LYS A 27 1.48 -24.82 -26.87
N ASP A 28 0.88 -25.63 -25.99
CA ASP A 28 1.58 -26.50 -25.04
C ASP A 28 2.70 -25.82 -24.23
N GLN A 29 2.38 -24.71 -23.56
CA GLN A 29 3.26 -23.95 -22.64
C GLN A 29 4.61 -23.48 -23.24
N ARG A 30 4.79 -23.54 -24.57
CA ARG A 30 5.99 -23.03 -25.26
C ARG A 30 5.60 -21.95 -26.26
N HIS A 31 6.36 -20.84 -26.23
CA HIS A 31 6.27 -19.76 -27.22
C HIS A 31 6.96 -20.21 -28.50
N LEU A 32 6.30 -20.11 -29.65
CA LEU A 32 6.92 -20.31 -30.95
C LEU A 32 6.58 -19.11 -31.83
N ASP A 33 7.57 -18.26 -32.07
CA ASP A 33 7.50 -17.18 -33.06
C ASP A 33 7.63 -17.78 -34.46
N TYR A 34 6.63 -17.56 -35.32
CA TYR A 34 6.72 -17.94 -36.74
C TYR A 34 6.66 -16.69 -37.63
N PRO A 35 7.77 -16.29 -38.28
CA PRO A 35 7.76 -15.20 -39.25
C PRO A 35 7.19 -15.66 -40.60
N TYR A 36 6.32 -14.86 -41.23
CA TYR A 36 5.79 -15.20 -42.56
C TYR A 36 6.79 -14.96 -43.70
N SER A 37 7.90 -14.24 -43.48
CA SER A 37 9.03 -14.23 -44.40
C SER A 37 10.33 -13.70 -43.77
N LYS A 38 11.44 -14.25 -44.25
CA LYS A 38 12.85 -14.21 -43.80
C LYS A 38 13.40 -12.92 -43.17
N ALA A 39 14.34 -13.20 -42.25
CA ALA A 39 15.52 -12.43 -41.81
C ALA A 39 15.37 -11.51 -40.60
N ASN A 40 15.79 -12.05 -39.45
CA ASN A 40 16.55 -11.42 -38.37
C ASN A 40 16.63 -9.88 -38.39
N GLN A 41 15.78 -9.25 -37.61
CA GLN A 41 16.07 -8.18 -36.65
C GLN A 41 14.73 -7.60 -36.19
N VAL A 42 14.74 -6.89 -35.07
CA VAL A 42 13.71 -5.94 -34.61
C VAL A 42 12.79 -6.44 -33.47
N ILE A 43 13.29 -6.20 -32.25
CA ILE A 43 12.63 -5.46 -31.16
C ILE A 43 11.95 -6.24 -30.01
N ALA A 44 12.74 -6.41 -28.95
CA ALA A 44 12.31 -6.58 -27.56
C ALA A 44 11.71 -5.29 -26.92
N LYS A 45 10.95 -4.45 -27.65
CA LYS A 45 10.38 -3.20 -27.09
C LYS A 45 8.90 -3.23 -26.74
N ASN A 46 8.14 -4.31 -26.92
CA ASN A 46 6.73 -4.22 -26.51
C ASN A 46 6.08 -5.52 -26.05
N LEU A 47 6.82 -6.38 -25.33
CA LEU A 47 6.27 -7.61 -24.75
C LEU A 47 4.97 -7.37 -23.96
N LYS A 48 4.83 -6.20 -23.30
CA LYS A 48 3.66 -5.78 -22.51
C LYS A 48 2.38 -5.59 -23.33
N ASP A 49 2.47 -4.96 -24.50
CA ASP A 49 1.29 -4.66 -25.34
C ASP A 49 0.72 -5.94 -25.99
N HIS A 50 1.59 -6.93 -26.21
CA HIS A 50 1.20 -8.22 -26.79
C HIS A 50 0.42 -9.09 -25.80
N TRP A 51 0.83 -9.13 -24.53
CA TRP A 51 0.09 -9.87 -23.51
C TRP A 51 -1.28 -9.25 -23.21
N TYR A 52 -1.39 -7.90 -23.19
CA TYR A 52 -2.68 -7.24 -23.00
C TYR A 52 -3.67 -7.54 -24.13
N ARG A 53 -3.22 -7.53 -25.38
CA ARG A 53 -4.04 -7.94 -26.54
C ARG A 53 -4.44 -9.41 -26.48
N LEU A 54 -3.53 -10.28 -26.03
CA LEU A 54 -3.82 -11.70 -25.83
C LEU A 54 -4.89 -11.92 -24.74
N VAL A 55 -4.83 -11.19 -23.62
CA VAL A 55 -5.85 -11.24 -22.55
C VAL A 55 -7.22 -10.83 -23.09
N MET A 56 -7.30 -9.72 -23.84
CA MET A 56 -8.57 -9.23 -24.38
C MET A 56 -9.20 -10.20 -25.39
N GLU A 57 -8.39 -10.80 -26.25
CA GLU A 57 -8.88 -11.77 -27.23
C GLU A 57 -9.26 -13.12 -26.58
N ALA A 58 -8.49 -13.58 -25.59
CA ALA A 58 -8.82 -14.79 -24.83
C ALA A 58 -10.10 -14.62 -24.00
N LEU A 59 -10.36 -13.43 -23.45
CA LEU A 59 -11.63 -13.08 -22.80
C LEU A 59 -12.80 -13.11 -23.78
N ARG A 60 -12.62 -12.52 -24.97
CA ARG A 60 -13.64 -12.53 -26.05
C ARG A 60 -14.03 -13.94 -26.48
N GLN A 61 -13.07 -14.86 -26.47
CA GLN A 61 -13.26 -16.26 -26.84
C GLN A 61 -13.64 -17.17 -25.66
N GLY A 62 -13.74 -16.64 -24.43
CA GLY A 62 -14.09 -17.40 -23.24
C GLY A 62 -13.00 -18.38 -22.76
N ASN A 63 -11.74 -18.21 -23.19
CA ASN A 63 -10.64 -19.11 -22.86
C ASN A 63 -9.95 -18.70 -21.55
N ALA A 64 -10.58 -19.08 -20.42
CA ALA A 64 -10.15 -18.68 -19.08
C ALA A 64 -8.71 -19.11 -18.72
N GLY A 65 -8.22 -20.25 -19.21
CA GLY A 65 -6.86 -20.73 -18.91
C GLY A 65 -5.76 -19.87 -19.53
N ILE A 66 -5.99 -19.35 -20.75
CA ILE A 66 -5.05 -18.42 -21.41
C ILE A 66 -5.10 -17.04 -20.74
N VAL A 67 -6.29 -16.60 -20.31
CA VAL A 67 -6.46 -15.36 -19.54
C VAL A 67 -5.67 -15.44 -18.23
N GLU A 68 -5.81 -16.52 -17.48
CA GLU A 68 -5.08 -16.75 -16.24
C GLU A 68 -3.56 -16.81 -16.46
N TYR A 69 -3.10 -17.58 -17.44
CA TYR A 69 -1.69 -17.68 -17.80
C TYR A 69 -1.08 -16.33 -18.25
N ALA A 70 -1.80 -15.55 -19.05
CA ALA A 70 -1.36 -14.23 -19.48
C ALA A 70 -1.40 -13.21 -18.33
N TYR A 71 -2.34 -13.33 -17.38
CA TYR A 71 -2.34 -12.55 -16.14
C TYR A 71 -1.17 -12.91 -15.21
N GLN A 72 -0.82 -14.20 -15.09
CA GLN A 72 0.37 -14.66 -14.38
C GLN A 72 1.66 -14.08 -15.01
N ARG A 73 1.69 -13.92 -16.35
CA ARG A 73 2.83 -13.35 -17.10
C ARG A 73 2.89 -11.82 -17.11
N THR A 74 1.78 -11.10 -16.92
CA THR A 74 1.71 -9.62 -16.99
C THR A 74 2.10 -8.91 -15.69
N LYS A 75 2.70 -9.63 -14.73
CA LYS A 75 3.35 -9.11 -13.52
C LYS A 75 2.41 -8.28 -12.63
N ASN A 76 1.80 -8.95 -11.64
CA ASN A 76 1.04 -8.34 -10.55
C ASN A 76 1.77 -7.16 -9.86
N PHE A 77 3.10 -7.09 -9.92
CA PHE A 77 3.89 -5.93 -9.49
C PHE A 77 3.45 -4.61 -10.13
N GLU A 78 3.04 -4.58 -11.39
CA GLU A 78 2.56 -3.34 -12.02
C GLU A 78 1.24 -2.88 -11.40
N ARG A 79 0.35 -3.82 -11.08
CA ARG A 79 -0.89 -3.54 -10.36
C ARG A 79 -0.62 -3.05 -8.94
N LEU A 80 0.27 -3.72 -8.20
CA LEU A 80 0.67 -3.30 -6.85
C LEU A 80 1.31 -1.89 -6.88
N SER A 81 2.18 -1.65 -7.86
CA SER A 81 2.83 -0.34 -8.07
C SER A 81 1.82 0.75 -8.41
N PHE A 82 0.86 0.46 -9.29
CA PHE A 82 -0.21 1.39 -9.63
C PHE A 82 -1.07 1.74 -8.42
N LEU A 83 -1.52 0.72 -7.67
CA LEU A 83 -2.31 0.92 -6.45
C LEU A 83 -1.53 1.75 -5.41
N TYR A 84 -0.23 1.46 -5.24
CA TYR A 84 0.64 2.19 -4.33
C TYR A 84 0.76 3.66 -4.73
N LEU A 85 1.12 3.94 -5.99
CA LEU A 85 1.28 5.31 -6.48
C LEU A 85 -0.04 6.10 -6.43
N ALA A 86 -1.16 5.46 -6.77
CA ALA A 86 -2.48 6.06 -6.69
C ALA A 86 -2.87 6.36 -5.23
N GLY A 87 -2.64 5.42 -4.30
CA GLY A 87 -2.91 5.60 -2.87
C GLY A 87 -2.01 6.68 -2.25
N TYR A 88 -0.74 6.73 -2.66
CA TYR A 88 0.21 7.77 -2.29
C TYR A 88 -0.29 9.15 -2.73
N LYS A 89 -0.66 9.31 -4.01
CA LYS A 89 -1.21 10.56 -4.56
C LYS A 89 -2.50 10.99 -3.84
N ALA A 90 -3.40 10.04 -3.58
CA ALA A 90 -4.64 10.32 -2.84
C ALA A 90 -4.37 10.79 -1.40
N THR A 91 -3.34 10.24 -0.75
CA THR A 91 -2.89 10.67 0.58
C THR A 91 -2.41 12.12 0.55
N THR A 92 -1.58 12.49 -0.43
CA THR A 92 -1.12 13.89 -0.61
C THR A 92 -2.29 14.85 -0.82
N GLN A 93 -3.33 14.42 -1.53
CA GLN A 93 -4.53 15.21 -1.82
C GLN A 93 -5.54 15.27 -0.67
N GLY A 94 -5.29 14.57 0.44
CA GLY A 94 -6.24 14.51 1.57
C GLY A 94 -7.48 13.64 1.31
N LYS A 95 -7.51 12.86 0.21
CA LYS A 95 -8.60 11.93 -0.14
C LYS A 95 -8.42 10.61 0.61
N PHE A 96 -8.54 10.66 1.93
CA PHE A 96 -8.16 9.54 2.80
C PHE A 96 -9.00 8.26 2.60
N ALA A 97 -10.29 8.39 2.31
CA ALA A 97 -11.13 7.23 2.01
C ALA A 97 -10.68 6.50 0.73
N ASP A 98 -10.37 7.26 -0.33
CA ASP A 98 -9.84 6.70 -1.59
C ASP A 98 -8.45 6.08 -1.38
N ALA A 99 -7.56 6.77 -0.67
CA ALA A 99 -6.23 6.28 -0.35
C ALA A 99 -6.30 4.97 0.43
N LEU A 100 -7.17 4.91 1.46
CA LEU A 100 -7.37 3.72 2.27
C LEU A 100 -7.86 2.54 1.42
N ARG A 101 -8.84 2.75 0.54
CA ARG A 101 -9.35 1.70 -0.36
C ARG A 101 -8.26 1.16 -1.28
N LEU A 102 -7.44 2.04 -1.86
CA LEU A 102 -6.35 1.65 -2.77
C LEU A 102 -5.26 0.85 -2.06
N LEU A 103 -4.86 1.31 -0.88
CA LEU A 103 -3.81 0.70 -0.07
C LEU A 103 -4.26 -0.63 0.57
N LEU A 104 -5.51 -0.73 1.03
CA LEU A 104 -6.09 -2.01 1.43
C LEU A 104 -6.12 -2.98 0.25
N GLY A 105 -6.44 -2.49 -0.95
CA GLY A 105 -6.40 -3.30 -2.18
C GLY A 105 -5.04 -3.95 -2.43
N ILE A 106 -3.93 -3.31 -2.06
CA ILE A 106 -2.59 -3.92 -2.12
C ILE A 106 -2.52 -5.10 -1.16
N LEU A 107 -2.85 -4.88 0.12
CA LEU A 107 -2.82 -5.94 1.13
C LEU A 107 -3.72 -7.11 0.74
N HIS A 108 -4.89 -6.87 0.14
CA HIS A 108 -5.81 -7.92 -0.33
C HIS A 108 -5.36 -8.63 -1.61
N THR A 109 -4.53 -7.98 -2.43
CA THR A 109 -4.01 -8.57 -3.68
C THR A 109 -2.81 -9.49 -3.40
N ILE A 110 -1.95 -9.14 -2.44
CA ILE A 110 -0.71 -9.87 -2.17
C ILE A 110 -0.88 -11.38 -1.91
N PRO A 111 -1.91 -11.89 -1.20
CA PRO A 111 -2.07 -13.32 -0.97
C PRO A 111 -2.30 -14.15 -2.25
N VAL A 112 -2.68 -13.50 -3.35
CA VAL A 112 -2.99 -14.16 -4.63
C VAL A 112 -1.99 -13.81 -5.74
N ILE A 113 -0.87 -13.17 -5.41
CA ILE A 113 0.21 -12.96 -6.38
C ILE A 113 1.16 -14.15 -6.40
N VAL A 114 1.80 -14.35 -7.55
CA VAL A 114 2.94 -15.25 -7.70
C VAL A 114 4.15 -14.40 -8.10
N VAL A 115 5.28 -14.65 -7.46
CA VAL A 115 6.58 -14.02 -7.73
C VAL A 115 7.64 -15.09 -8.00
N ASP A 116 8.64 -14.75 -8.80
CA ASP A 116 9.57 -15.70 -9.40
C ASP A 116 10.79 -15.99 -8.52
N SER A 117 11.05 -15.16 -7.51
CA SER A 117 12.25 -15.28 -6.68
C SER A 117 12.02 -14.90 -5.22
N ARG A 118 12.87 -15.44 -4.34
CA ARG A 118 12.92 -15.06 -2.91
C ARG A 118 13.13 -13.55 -2.72
N ARG A 119 13.89 -12.91 -3.59
CA ARG A 119 14.07 -11.45 -3.57
C ARG A 119 12.76 -10.71 -3.77
N GLU A 120 11.96 -11.13 -4.75
CA GLU A 120 10.64 -10.54 -5.00
C GLU A 120 9.67 -10.82 -3.83
N VAL A 121 9.79 -11.97 -3.15
CA VAL A 121 9.05 -12.23 -1.89
C VAL A 121 9.40 -11.21 -0.82
N ASP A 122 10.68 -10.88 -0.66
CA ASP A 122 11.13 -9.88 0.33
C ASP A 122 10.63 -8.48 -0.02
N GLU A 123 10.66 -8.09 -1.30
CA GLU A 123 10.09 -6.82 -1.78
C GLU A 123 8.58 -6.71 -1.49
N VAL A 124 7.83 -7.80 -1.65
CA VAL A 124 6.39 -7.85 -1.31
C VAL A 124 6.17 -7.76 0.20
N LYS A 125 6.99 -8.43 1.00
CA LYS A 125 6.92 -8.33 2.48
C LYS A 125 7.21 -6.91 2.93
N GLU A 126 8.21 -6.25 2.36
CA GLU A 126 8.50 -4.84 2.64
C GLU A 126 7.30 -3.95 2.26
N LEU A 127 6.67 -4.20 1.11
CA LEU A 127 5.46 -3.48 0.70
C LEU A 127 4.31 -3.65 1.71
N ILE A 128 4.10 -4.85 2.28
CA ILE A 128 3.12 -5.05 3.37
C ILE A 128 3.43 -4.13 4.55
N ILE A 129 4.71 -4.05 4.96
CA ILE A 129 5.13 -3.20 6.08
C ILE A 129 4.94 -1.72 5.78
N ILE A 130 5.23 -1.26 4.56
CA ILE A 130 4.97 0.14 4.19
C ILE A 130 3.46 0.41 4.20
N VAL A 131 2.68 -0.43 3.53
CA VAL A 131 1.26 -0.20 3.33
C VAL A 131 0.47 -0.28 4.63
N LYS A 132 0.83 -1.16 5.57
CA LYS A 132 0.15 -1.24 6.88
C LYS A 132 0.26 0.08 7.65
N GLU A 133 1.39 0.76 7.57
CA GLU A 133 1.67 2.01 8.31
C GLU A 133 0.80 3.14 7.76
N TYR A 134 0.65 3.21 6.44
CA TYR A 134 -0.29 4.11 5.80
C TYR A 134 -1.75 3.77 6.16
N VAL A 135 -2.15 2.51 6.06
CA VAL A 135 -3.53 2.09 6.36
C VAL A 135 -3.89 2.42 7.81
N LEU A 136 -3.02 2.10 8.77
CA LEU A 136 -3.22 2.42 10.18
C LEU A 136 -3.34 3.94 10.40
N GLY A 137 -2.40 4.71 9.85
CA GLY A 137 -2.40 6.16 9.94
C GLY A 137 -3.65 6.82 9.34
N LEU A 138 -4.06 6.38 8.15
CA LEU A 138 -5.25 6.87 7.47
C LEU A 138 -6.54 6.50 8.22
N LYS A 139 -6.64 5.28 8.75
CA LYS A 139 -7.78 4.87 9.58
C LYS A 139 -7.88 5.73 10.85
N MET A 140 -6.76 6.02 11.52
CA MET A 140 -6.72 6.96 12.65
C MET A 140 -7.17 8.36 12.27
N GLU A 141 -6.67 8.89 11.15
CA GLU A 141 -6.99 10.26 10.71
C GLU A 141 -8.45 10.41 10.28
N ILE A 142 -9.04 9.38 9.65
CA ILE A 142 -10.48 9.33 9.38
C ILE A 142 -11.25 9.29 10.69
N LYS A 143 -10.87 8.41 11.63
CA LYS A 143 -11.55 8.30 12.93
C LYS A 143 -11.50 9.61 13.70
N ARG A 144 -10.35 10.28 13.68
CA ARG A 144 -10.15 11.60 14.26
C ARG A 144 -11.16 12.60 13.69
N LYS A 145 -11.35 12.67 12.37
CA LYS A 145 -12.30 13.60 11.74
C LYS A 145 -13.77 13.38 12.14
N GLU A 146 -14.13 12.21 12.65
CA GLU A 146 -15.47 11.91 13.21
C GLU A 146 -15.67 12.50 14.63
N LEU A 147 -14.60 12.71 15.39
CA LEU A 147 -14.64 13.05 16.82
C LEU A 147 -14.79 14.57 17.09
N LYS A 148 -15.65 15.29 16.34
CA LYS A 148 -15.67 16.76 16.28
C LYS A 148 -15.97 17.49 17.61
N GLY A 149 -16.40 16.79 18.66
CA GLY A 149 -16.76 17.36 19.96
C GLY A 149 -15.77 17.10 21.10
N ASP A 150 -14.68 16.38 20.86
CA ASP A 150 -13.72 16.00 21.91
C ASP A 150 -12.30 16.49 21.56
N PRO A 151 -11.87 17.65 22.07
CA PRO A 151 -10.59 18.24 21.72
C PRO A 151 -9.39 17.41 22.18
N VAL A 152 -9.53 16.57 23.21
CA VAL A 152 -8.47 15.67 23.68
C VAL A 152 -8.32 14.51 22.70
N ARG A 153 -9.44 13.86 22.36
CA ARG A 153 -9.47 12.73 21.42
C ARG A 153 -9.23 13.15 19.97
N GLN A 154 -9.24 14.45 19.66
CA GLN A 154 -8.72 14.99 18.39
C GLN A 154 -7.19 15.04 18.36
N GLN A 155 -6.55 15.35 19.49
CA GLN A 155 -5.09 15.52 19.55
C GLN A 155 -4.36 14.18 19.57
N GLU A 156 -4.87 13.21 20.34
CA GLU A 156 -4.24 11.90 20.52
C GLU A 156 -4.01 11.14 19.19
N PRO A 157 -5.02 10.88 18.33
CA PRO A 157 -4.79 10.18 17.07
C PRO A 157 -3.90 10.97 16.10
N ALA A 158 -3.98 12.31 16.13
CA ALA A 158 -3.08 13.14 15.33
C ALA A 158 -1.63 12.97 15.78
N ALA A 159 -1.39 12.95 17.09
CA ALA A 159 -0.08 12.70 17.68
C ALA A 159 0.44 11.30 17.31
N TYR A 160 -0.39 10.26 17.45
CA TYR A 160 -0.02 8.88 17.11
C TYR A 160 0.31 8.71 15.63
N PHE A 161 -0.44 9.37 14.73
CA PHE A 161 -0.17 9.31 13.29
C PHE A 161 1.22 9.86 12.92
N THR A 162 1.80 10.77 13.73
CA THR A 162 3.18 11.24 13.51
C THR A 162 4.26 10.18 13.76
N HIS A 163 3.90 9.03 14.34
CA HIS A 163 4.81 7.91 14.62
C HIS A 163 4.63 6.75 13.64
N CYS A 164 3.66 6.82 12.71
CA CYS A 164 3.58 5.88 11.61
C CYS A 164 4.80 6.04 10.68
N ASN A 165 5.37 4.94 10.22
CA ASN A 165 6.55 4.95 9.36
C ASN A 165 6.19 5.31 7.90
N LEU A 166 5.89 6.59 7.67
CA LEU A 166 5.49 7.13 6.38
C LEU A 166 6.69 7.63 5.57
N GLN A 167 6.53 7.72 4.24
CA GLN A 167 7.48 8.47 3.42
C GLN A 167 7.50 9.96 3.83
N MET A 168 8.67 10.58 3.71
CA MET A 168 8.96 11.92 4.24
C MET A 168 7.92 13.00 3.90
N PRO A 169 7.40 13.11 2.65
CA PRO A 169 6.40 14.12 2.33
C PRO A 169 5.11 13.96 3.15
N HIS A 170 4.68 12.72 3.42
CA HIS A 170 3.48 12.43 4.20
C HIS A 170 3.73 12.55 5.71
N LEU A 171 4.92 12.20 6.20
CA LEU A 171 5.32 12.46 7.59
C LEU A 171 5.27 13.96 7.91
N ARG A 172 5.78 14.81 7.01
CA ARG A 172 5.69 16.27 7.17
C ARG A 172 4.25 16.76 7.28
N LEU A 173 3.33 16.23 6.46
CA LEU A 173 1.90 16.57 6.54
C LEU A 173 1.26 16.10 7.87
N ALA A 174 1.61 14.90 8.35
CA ALA A 174 1.14 14.41 9.64
C ALA A 174 1.63 15.30 10.80
N LEU A 175 2.93 15.66 10.81
CA LEU A 175 3.51 16.57 11.80
C LEU A 175 2.85 17.96 11.76
N LEU A 176 2.62 18.52 10.57
CA LEU A 176 1.91 19.81 10.40
C LEU A 176 0.51 19.79 11.00
N ASN A 177 -0.25 18.72 10.73
CA ASN A 177 -1.58 18.54 11.26
C ASN A 177 -1.56 18.41 12.79
N ALA A 178 -0.75 17.51 13.34
CA ALA A 178 -0.64 17.30 14.79
C ALA A 178 -0.20 18.56 15.53
N MET A 179 0.82 19.26 14.99
CA MET A 179 1.28 20.56 15.49
C MET A 179 0.15 21.58 15.55
N SER A 180 -0.62 21.72 14.46
CA SER A 180 -1.71 22.69 14.38
C SER A 180 -2.87 22.36 15.31
N VAL A 181 -3.22 21.08 15.45
CA VAL A 181 -4.31 20.62 16.33
C VAL A 181 -3.94 20.82 17.80
N CYS A 182 -2.71 20.46 18.21
CA CYS A 182 -2.26 20.66 19.58
C CYS A 182 -2.09 22.15 19.94
N TYR A 183 -1.56 22.96 19.02
CA TYR A 183 -1.40 24.40 19.25
C TYR A 183 -2.75 25.09 19.47
N LYS A 184 -3.75 24.77 18.64
CA LYS A 184 -5.12 25.32 18.79
C LYS A 184 -5.79 24.91 20.10
N ALA A 185 -5.44 23.76 20.65
CA ALA A 185 -5.96 23.27 21.91
C ALA A 185 -5.19 23.80 23.14
N GLY A 186 -4.18 24.66 22.96
CA GLY A 186 -3.37 25.19 24.06
C GLY A 186 -2.30 24.22 24.57
N ASN A 187 -2.06 23.11 23.89
CA ASN A 187 -1.00 22.14 24.21
C ASN A 187 0.32 22.55 23.54
N LEU A 188 0.94 23.60 24.08
CA LEU A 188 2.11 24.27 23.49
C LEU A 188 3.38 23.44 23.57
N ASN A 189 3.63 22.72 24.67
CA ASN A 189 4.80 21.88 24.82
C ASN A 189 4.75 20.70 23.82
N THR A 190 3.58 20.07 23.69
CA THR A 190 3.34 19.01 22.71
C THR A 190 3.43 19.54 21.27
N ALA A 191 2.81 20.69 20.97
CA ALA A 191 2.90 21.32 19.65
C ALA A 191 4.34 21.69 19.27
N ALA A 192 5.13 22.21 20.22
CA ALA A 192 6.52 22.55 20.03
C ALA A 192 7.39 21.32 19.71
N ASN A 193 7.08 20.15 20.29
CA ASN A 193 7.75 18.90 19.92
C ASN A 193 7.55 18.58 18.42
N PHE A 194 6.31 18.66 17.93
CA PHE A 194 6.03 18.42 16.51
C PHE A 194 6.67 19.46 15.60
N ALA A 195 6.71 20.73 16.03
CA ALA A 195 7.36 21.80 15.29
C ALA A 195 8.88 21.55 15.12
N ARG A 196 9.58 21.12 16.19
CA ARG A 196 11.00 20.73 16.12
C ARG A 196 11.21 19.56 15.16
N ARG A 197 10.45 18.47 15.35
CA ARG A 197 10.51 17.29 14.47
C ARG A 197 10.25 17.64 13.01
N LEU A 198 9.33 18.56 12.73
CA LEU A 198 9.05 19.02 11.38
C LEU A 198 10.25 19.76 10.78
N LEU A 199 10.88 20.67 11.53
CA LEU A 199 12.05 21.42 11.09
C LEU A 199 13.27 20.51 10.86
N GLU A 200 13.46 19.48 11.69
CA GLU A 200 14.50 18.45 11.51
C GLU A 200 14.37 17.71 10.17
N THR A 201 13.15 17.63 9.61
CA THR A 201 12.98 17.04 8.28
C THR A 201 13.48 17.91 7.13
N ASN A 202 13.94 19.15 7.37
CA ASN A 202 14.24 20.14 6.33
C ASN A 202 13.06 20.34 5.34
N PRO A 203 11.91 20.88 5.80
CA PRO A 203 10.72 20.99 4.99
C PRO A 203 10.95 21.92 3.77
N THR A 204 10.51 21.49 2.59
CA THR A 204 10.72 22.22 1.33
C THR A 204 9.77 23.39 1.11
N ILE A 205 8.68 23.45 1.89
CA ILE A 205 7.65 24.49 1.78
C ILE A 205 7.88 25.52 2.88
N GLU A 206 8.31 26.73 2.52
CA GLU A 206 8.74 27.75 3.49
C GLU A 206 7.62 28.14 4.48
N ASN A 207 6.36 28.17 4.03
CA ASN A 207 5.23 28.46 4.92
C ASN A 207 5.10 27.44 6.05
N HIS A 208 5.43 26.16 5.80
CA HIS A 208 5.43 25.12 6.82
C HIS A 208 6.53 25.37 7.86
N ALA A 209 7.73 25.72 7.39
CA ALA A 209 8.87 26.06 8.26
C ALA A 209 8.57 27.31 9.10
N LYS A 210 8.03 28.36 8.48
CA LYS A 210 7.63 29.61 9.14
C LYS A 210 6.62 29.36 10.26
N THR A 211 5.57 28.56 9.98
CA THR A 211 4.54 28.21 10.97
C THR A 211 5.15 27.45 12.16
N ALA A 212 6.04 26.49 11.89
CA ALA A 212 6.73 25.75 12.94
C ALA A 212 7.59 26.66 13.84
N ARG A 213 8.38 27.56 13.23
CA ARG A 213 9.20 28.54 13.98
C ARG A 213 8.33 29.47 14.84
N GLN A 214 7.18 29.92 14.35
CA GLN A 214 6.24 30.74 15.11
C GLN A 214 5.69 30.00 16.34
N ILE A 215 5.35 28.72 16.20
CA ILE A 215 4.88 27.90 17.32
C ILE A 215 5.98 27.70 18.36
N LEU A 216 7.23 27.51 17.94
CA LEU A 216 8.37 27.44 18.87
C LEU A 216 8.57 28.74 19.65
N GLN A 217 8.50 29.90 18.99
CA GLN A 217 8.58 31.21 19.66
C GLN A 217 7.43 31.43 20.64
N ALA A 218 6.23 30.94 20.33
CA ALA A 218 5.10 31.00 21.24
C ALA A 218 5.32 30.09 22.47
N ALA A 219 5.86 28.89 22.26
CA ALA A 219 6.16 27.94 23.34
C ALA A 219 7.30 28.41 24.25
N GLU A 220 8.28 29.18 23.74
CA GLU A 220 9.35 29.78 24.57
C GLU A 220 8.79 30.73 25.64
N LYS A 221 7.67 31.39 25.38
CA LYS A 221 7.03 32.32 26.32
C LYS A 221 6.21 31.59 27.39
N ASN A 222 5.60 30.46 27.03
CA ASN A 222 4.77 29.67 27.94
C ASN A 222 4.74 28.19 27.52
N MET A 223 5.67 27.38 28.05
CA MET A 223 5.83 25.98 27.66
C MET A 223 4.97 25.03 28.50
N THR A 224 3.65 25.23 28.47
CA THR A 224 2.68 24.40 29.22
C THR A 224 1.68 23.74 28.30
N ASP A 225 1.24 22.54 28.65
CA ASP A 225 0.11 21.88 28.00
C ASP A 225 -1.17 22.11 28.83
N ALA A 226 -2.23 22.60 28.19
CA ALA A 226 -3.53 22.86 28.83
C ALA A 226 -4.27 21.58 29.24
N THR A 227 -3.99 20.45 28.59
CA THR A 227 -4.62 19.16 28.90
C THR A 227 -3.64 18.01 28.72
N GLN A 228 -3.62 17.10 29.70
CA GLN A 228 -2.83 15.88 29.63
C GLN A 228 -3.39 14.94 28.55
N LEU A 229 -2.54 14.55 27.60
CA LEU A 229 -2.86 13.56 26.58
C LEU A 229 -2.34 12.18 26.99
N ASN A 230 -2.96 11.10 26.51
CA ASN A 230 -2.36 9.77 26.53
C ASN A 230 -1.27 9.66 25.45
N TYR A 231 -0.25 10.51 25.53
CA TYR A 231 0.81 10.59 24.54
C TYR A 231 2.10 11.03 25.22
N ASP A 232 3.14 10.24 25.01
CA ASP A 232 4.49 10.53 25.50
C ASP A 232 5.46 10.33 24.34
N PHE A 233 5.97 11.44 23.82
CA PHE A 233 6.91 11.44 22.69
C PHE A 233 8.31 10.95 23.07
N ARG A 234 8.63 10.81 24.36
CA ARG A 234 9.94 10.36 24.84
C ARG A 234 10.00 8.84 25.02
N ASN A 235 8.85 8.21 25.20
CA ASN A 235 8.75 6.77 25.37
C ASN A 235 8.35 6.11 24.04
N PRO A 236 9.21 5.29 23.41
CA PRO A 236 8.87 4.60 22.17
C PRO A 236 7.61 3.74 22.32
N PHE A 237 6.72 3.83 21.34
CA PHE A 237 5.49 3.06 21.29
C PHE A 237 5.13 2.63 19.87
N VAL A 238 4.26 1.63 19.77
CA VAL A 238 3.51 1.28 18.57
C VAL A 238 2.03 1.57 18.80
N VAL A 239 1.25 1.76 17.75
CA VAL A 239 -0.19 2.05 17.91
C VAL A 239 -1.00 0.77 17.73
N CYS A 240 -1.93 0.53 18.66
CA CYS A 240 -2.85 -0.59 18.54
C CYS A 240 -3.73 -0.44 17.28
N GLY A 241 -3.72 -1.46 16.41
CA GLY A 241 -4.42 -1.43 15.12
C GLY A 241 -5.94 -1.32 15.18
N ALA A 242 -6.55 -1.53 16.36
CA ALA A 242 -8.01 -1.49 16.58
C ALA A 242 -8.45 -0.30 17.43
N THR A 243 -7.89 -0.15 18.63
CA THR A 243 -8.31 0.86 19.61
C THR A 243 -7.60 2.20 19.43
N TYR A 244 -6.53 2.24 18.62
CA TYR A 244 -5.65 3.39 18.41
C TYR A 244 -5.03 3.94 19.70
N VAL A 245 -4.90 3.12 20.74
CA VAL A 245 -4.13 3.46 21.94
C VAL A 245 -2.64 3.15 21.70
N PRO A 246 -1.72 3.93 22.29
CA PRO A 246 -0.31 3.62 22.25
C PRO A 246 -0.02 2.38 23.11
N ILE A 247 0.84 1.52 22.60
CA ILE A 247 1.40 0.37 23.26
C ILE A 247 2.89 0.69 23.47
N TYR A 248 3.22 1.10 24.69
CA TYR A 248 4.57 1.53 25.04
C TYR A 248 5.52 0.35 25.19
N ARG A 249 6.81 0.62 24.96
CA ARG A 249 7.86 -0.38 25.10
C ARG A 249 7.79 -1.08 26.46
N GLY A 250 7.75 -2.41 26.44
CA GLY A 250 7.66 -3.26 27.64
C GLY A 250 6.22 -3.70 27.98
N GLN A 251 5.20 -3.09 27.38
CA GLN A 251 3.84 -3.60 27.46
C GLN A 251 3.67 -4.86 26.61
N LYS A 252 2.77 -5.76 27.04
CA LYS A 252 2.42 -6.96 26.28
C LYS A 252 1.51 -6.58 25.12
N ASP A 253 1.76 -7.18 23.97
CA ASP A 253 0.99 -6.98 22.76
C ASP A 253 1.02 -8.20 21.84
N VAL A 254 0.05 -8.25 20.94
CA VAL A 254 -0.19 -9.37 20.02
C VAL A 254 -0.11 -8.85 18.59
N SER A 255 0.47 -9.62 17.67
CA SER A 255 0.55 -9.24 16.25
C SER A 255 -0.49 -9.94 15.39
N CYS A 256 -0.94 -9.23 14.35
CA CYS A 256 -1.51 -9.86 13.17
C CYS A 256 -0.41 -10.69 12.46
N PRO A 257 -0.63 -11.99 12.18
CA PRO A 257 0.38 -12.83 11.52
C PRO A 257 0.59 -12.48 10.04
N TYR A 258 -0.34 -11.74 9.42
CA TYR A 258 -0.23 -11.32 8.03
C TYR A 258 0.53 -9.99 7.88
N CYS A 259 -0.02 -8.90 8.45
CA CYS A 259 0.53 -7.55 8.26
C CYS A 259 1.48 -7.13 9.39
N SER A 260 1.64 -7.91 10.46
CA SER A 260 2.49 -7.56 11.60
C SER A 260 2.09 -6.25 12.30
N SER A 261 0.85 -5.79 12.15
CA SER A 261 0.28 -4.73 12.98
C SER A 261 0.15 -5.22 14.41
N ARG A 262 0.35 -4.32 15.38
CA ARG A 262 0.36 -4.63 16.82
C ARG A 262 -0.98 -4.27 17.45
N PHE A 263 -1.38 -5.05 18.44
CA PHE A 263 -2.66 -4.92 19.12
C PHE A 263 -2.50 -5.17 20.61
N VAL A 264 -3.34 -4.52 21.42
CA VAL A 264 -3.46 -4.86 22.85
C VAL A 264 -4.00 -6.28 23.01
N GLN A 265 -3.68 -6.95 24.12
CA GLN A 265 -4.02 -8.37 24.35
C GLN A 265 -5.52 -8.66 24.21
N ASP A 266 -6.39 -7.74 24.61
CA ASP A 266 -7.86 -7.87 24.49
C ASP A 266 -8.38 -7.99 23.04
N GLN A 267 -7.52 -7.79 22.04
CA GLN A 267 -7.85 -7.97 20.62
C GLN A 267 -7.42 -9.32 20.05
N GLU A 268 -6.74 -10.17 20.84
CA GLU A 268 -6.38 -11.53 20.43
C GLU A 268 -7.64 -12.33 20.07
N GLY A 269 -7.55 -13.12 19.00
CA GLY A 269 -8.67 -13.89 18.47
C GLY A 269 -9.71 -13.09 17.67
N LYS A 270 -9.59 -11.76 17.59
CA LYS A 270 -10.46 -10.92 16.74
C LYS A 270 -9.86 -10.72 15.35
N PHE A 271 -10.69 -10.30 14.39
CA PHE A 271 -10.20 -9.89 13.08
C PHE A 271 -9.32 -8.64 13.20
N CYS A 272 -8.19 -8.68 12.50
CA CYS A 272 -7.27 -7.57 12.35
C CYS A 272 -7.98 -6.40 11.68
N THR A 273 -8.27 -5.33 12.41
CA THR A 273 -8.94 -4.13 11.89
C THR A 273 -8.06 -3.26 11.01
N VAL A 274 -6.81 -3.64 10.75
CA VAL A 274 -5.94 -2.97 9.77
C VAL A 274 -6.15 -3.58 8.39
N PHE A 275 -6.14 -4.91 8.29
CA PHE A 275 -6.20 -5.69 7.03
C PHE A 275 -7.57 -6.32 6.75
N ASP A 276 -8.36 -6.56 7.78
CA ASP A 276 -9.73 -7.07 7.77
C ASP A 276 -9.91 -8.54 7.31
N LEU A 277 -8.82 -9.31 7.14
CA LEU A 277 -8.90 -10.74 6.75
C LEU A 277 -8.17 -11.74 7.67
N SER A 278 -7.25 -11.28 8.52
CA SER A 278 -6.44 -12.17 9.39
C SER A 278 -6.90 -12.07 10.84
N VAL A 279 -6.82 -13.18 11.59
CA VAL A 279 -7.11 -13.22 13.03
C VAL A 279 -5.88 -12.80 13.81
N VAL A 280 -6.03 -11.86 14.74
CA VAL A 280 -4.93 -11.36 15.58
C VAL A 280 -4.45 -12.47 16.51
N GLY A 281 -3.14 -12.72 16.52
CA GLY A 281 -2.51 -13.74 17.38
C GLY A 281 -2.63 -15.18 16.89
N SER A 282 -3.28 -15.43 15.75
CA SER A 282 -3.36 -16.80 15.21
C SER A 282 -2.02 -17.26 14.64
N ASP A 283 -1.75 -18.56 14.72
CA ASP A 283 -0.63 -19.19 14.02
C ASP A 283 -0.82 -19.11 12.50
N ALA A 284 0.27 -18.86 11.77
CA ALA A 284 0.29 -18.87 10.31
C ALA A 284 1.63 -19.39 9.78
N SER A 285 1.60 -20.05 8.62
CA SER A 285 2.80 -20.49 7.90
C SER A 285 3.67 -19.35 7.36
N GLY A 286 3.15 -18.11 7.39
CA GLY A 286 3.74 -16.95 6.73
C GLY A 286 3.30 -16.81 5.26
N LEU A 287 3.73 -15.73 4.62
CA LEU A 287 3.39 -15.45 3.22
C LEU A 287 4.07 -16.45 2.28
N LEU A 288 3.26 -17.16 1.49
CA LEU A 288 3.69 -18.07 0.44
C LEU A 288 3.21 -17.54 -0.91
N CYS A 289 4.09 -16.89 -1.66
CA CYS A 289 3.78 -16.32 -2.98
C CYS A 289 4.82 -16.68 -4.05
N SER A 290 5.72 -17.62 -3.79
CA SER A 290 6.72 -18.08 -4.75
C SER A 290 6.82 -19.61 -4.73
N PRO A 291 7.03 -20.28 -5.89
CA PRO A 291 7.26 -21.72 -5.94
C PRO A 291 8.67 -22.15 -5.49
N THR A 292 9.62 -21.22 -5.30
CA THR A 292 11.02 -21.45 -4.90
C THR A 292 11.28 -21.29 -3.40
#